data_AF-A0A6N9UC05-F1
#
_entry.id   AF-A0A6N9UC05-F1
#
_cell.length_a   1.000
_cell.length_b   1.000
_cell.length_c   1.000
_cell.angle_alpha   90.00
_cell.angle_beta   90.00
_cell.angle_gamma   90.00
#
_symmetry.space_group_name_H-M   'P 1'
#
loop_
_entity.id
_entity.type
_entity.pdbx_description
1 polymer ?
#
loop_
_entity_poly.entity_id
_entity_poly.type
_entity_poly.pdbx_seq_one_letter_code
_entity_poly.pdbx_strand_id
1 'polypeptide(L)'
;MATKAYELYGLPTAPQDLSQEYMTVQETAYVLKCSVSWLRRLVRKHDELCGRNGRRGRIITNREQRAAIHVIRSAGDPRTGGSVPRRRSPRHSTVKTPAP
;
A
#
# COMPACT_ATOMS: atom_id res chain seq x y z
N MET A 1 -19.62 -6.23 -3.43
CA MET A 1 -18.95 -7.10 -4.43
C MET A 1 -17.71 -6.38 -4.93
N ALA A 2 -16.51 -6.82 -4.56
CA ALA A 2 -15.29 -6.26 -5.17
C ALA A 2 -15.23 -6.78 -6.61
N THR A 3 -15.28 -5.88 -7.59
CA THR A 3 -15.16 -6.27 -9.00
C THR A 3 -13.71 -6.63 -9.31
N LYS A 4 -13.47 -7.48 -10.31
CA LYS A 4 -12.13 -7.91 -10.77
C LYS A 4 -11.18 -6.73 -11.05
N ALA A 5 -11.74 -5.56 -11.41
CA ALA A 5 -10.99 -4.32 -11.56
C ALA A 5 -10.39 -3.82 -10.22
N TYR A 6 -11.11 -3.92 -9.10
CA TYR A 6 -10.60 -3.56 -7.78
C TYR A 6 -9.46 -4.47 -7.30
N GLU A 7 -9.48 -5.75 -7.69
CA GLU A 7 -8.39 -6.68 -7.38
C GLU A 7 -7.08 -6.29 -8.09
N LEU A 8 -7.18 -5.76 -9.32
CA LEU A 8 -6.04 -5.26 -10.08
C LEU A 8 -5.49 -3.92 -9.56
N TYR A 9 -6.33 -3.04 -9.03
CA TYR A 9 -5.89 -1.73 -8.50
C TYR A 9 -4.96 -1.84 -7.27
N GLY A 10 -4.94 -2.99 -6.59
CA GLY A 10 -4.08 -3.25 -5.44
C GLY A 10 -2.70 -3.80 -5.77
N LEU A 11 -2.51 -4.34 -6.98
CA LEU A 11 -1.28 -5.03 -7.36
C LEU A 11 -0.26 -4.03 -7.95
N PRO A 12 0.96 -3.95 -7.40
CA PRO A 12 2.01 -3.12 -7.97
C PRO A 12 2.42 -3.64 -9.35
N THR A 13 2.54 -2.74 -10.32
CA THR A 13 2.99 -3.04 -11.68
C THR A 13 4.50 -2.88 -11.77
N ALA A 14 5.20 -3.83 -12.38
CA ALA A 14 6.63 -3.69 -12.62
C ALA A 14 6.90 -2.53 -13.58
N PRO A 15 7.91 -1.67 -13.31
CA PRO A 15 8.32 -0.67 -14.26
C PRO A 15 8.94 -1.30 -15.51
N GLN A 16 8.82 -0.60 -16.64
CA GLN A 16 9.47 -1.00 -17.88
C GLN A 16 11.00 -0.96 -17.75
N ASP A 17 11.52 0.01 -16.99
CA ASP A 17 12.93 0.17 -16.66
C ASP A 17 13.10 0.49 -15.16
N LEU A 18 14.00 -0.21 -14.48
CA LEU A 18 14.31 0.01 -13.07
C LEU A 18 15.11 1.29 -12.84
N SER A 19 15.82 1.76 -13.86
CA SER A 19 16.70 2.93 -13.78
C SER A 19 16.00 4.26 -14.11
N GLN A 20 14.72 4.21 -14.55
CA GLN A 20 13.99 5.41 -14.94
C GLN A 20 13.90 6.44 -13.79
N GLU A 21 14.12 7.70 -14.14
CA GLU A 21 14.16 8.81 -13.17
C GLU A 21 12.79 8.98 -12.49
N TYR A 22 11.72 8.98 -13.28
CA TYR A 22 10.35 9.19 -12.80
C TYR A 22 9.55 7.89 -12.88
N MET A 23 8.90 7.55 -11.76
CA MET A 23 8.06 6.36 -11.66
C MET A 23 6.65 6.74 -11.19
N THR A 24 5.66 6.03 -11.71
CA THR A 24 4.29 6.11 -11.19
C THR A 24 4.18 5.44 -9.82
N VAL A 25 3.14 5.78 -9.07
CA VAL A 25 2.87 5.13 -7.76
C VAL A 25 2.79 3.60 -7.81
N GLN A 26 2.34 3.00 -8.92
CA GLN A 26 2.28 1.55 -9.05
C GLN A 26 3.69 0.94 -9.18
N GLU A 27 4.51 1.55 -10.03
CA GLU A 27 5.91 1.16 -10.25
C GLU A 27 6.76 1.36 -9.00
N THR A 28 6.59 2.49 -8.33
CA THR A 28 7.29 2.78 -7.07
C THR A 28 6.90 1.79 -5.98
N ALA A 29 5.61 1.43 -5.88
CA ALA A 29 5.18 0.40 -4.95
C ALA A 29 5.80 -0.97 -5.28
N TYR A 30 6.00 -1.28 -6.56
CA TYR A 30 6.63 -2.52 -7.01
C TYR A 30 8.12 -2.57 -6.67
N VAL A 31 8.85 -1.48 -6.94
CA VAL A 31 10.28 -1.35 -6.66
C VAL A 31 10.53 -1.39 -5.16
N LEU A 32 9.73 -0.62 -4.41
CA LEU A 32 9.85 -0.57 -2.95
C LEU A 32 9.21 -1.78 -2.27
N LYS A 33 8.59 -2.73 -2.99
CA LYS A 33 7.92 -3.91 -2.40
C LYS A 33 6.94 -3.53 -1.28
N CYS A 34 6.10 -2.53 -1.53
CA CYS A 34 5.06 -2.08 -0.59
C CYS A 34 3.69 -2.05 -1.25
N SER A 35 2.62 -1.88 -0.45
CA SER A 35 1.27 -1.79 -1.02
C SER A 35 1.00 -0.40 -1.60
N VAL A 36 0.31 -0.36 -2.75
CA VAL A 36 -0.12 0.89 -3.41
C VAL A 36 -0.97 1.75 -2.45
N SER A 37 -1.83 1.13 -1.65
CA SER A 37 -2.69 1.83 -0.69
C SER A 37 -1.92 2.44 0.49
N TRP A 38 -0.80 1.84 0.91
CA TRP A 38 0.09 2.42 1.92
C TRP A 38 0.81 3.63 1.32
N LEU A 39 1.37 3.49 0.12
CA LEU A 39 2.09 4.57 -0.54
C LEU A 39 1.19 5.78 -0.80
N ARG A 40 -0.04 5.57 -1.29
CA ARG A 40 -1.02 6.66 -1.48
C ARG A 40 -1.40 7.36 -0.18
N ARG A 41 -1.44 6.64 0.95
CA ARG A 41 -1.71 7.25 2.27
C ARG A 41 -0.51 8.05 2.76
N LEU A 42 0.70 7.51 2.62
CA LEU A 42 1.93 8.20 2.98
C LEU A 42 2.06 9.52 2.21
N VAL A 43 1.94 9.46 0.89
CA VAL A 43 2.12 10.63 0.01
C VAL A 43 1.03 11.67 0.19
N ARG A 44 -0.17 11.30 0.67
CA ARG A 44 -1.20 12.29 1.07
C ARG A 44 -0.88 13.03 2.36
N LYS A 45 -0.07 12.42 3.24
CA LYS A 45 0.38 13.02 4.50
C LYS A 45 1.66 13.84 4.30
N HIS A 46 2.44 13.48 3.28
CA HIS A 46 3.74 14.04 2.94
C HIS A 46 3.77 14.37 1.46
N ASP A 47 3.17 15.50 1.09
CA ASP A 47 3.04 15.95 -0.30
C ASP A 47 4.42 16.19 -0.95
N GLU A 48 5.46 16.48 -0.15
CA GLU A 48 6.85 16.66 -0.55
C GLU A 48 7.51 15.38 -1.12
N LEU A 49 6.97 14.20 -0.78
CA LEU A 49 7.49 12.91 -1.23
C LEU A 49 7.00 12.51 -2.62
N CYS A 50 6.28 13.40 -3.33
CA CYS A 50 5.89 13.15 -4.70
C CYS A 50 5.78 14.42 -5.53
N GLY A 51 5.97 14.26 -6.84
CA GLY A 51 5.38 15.15 -7.83
C GLY A 51 3.95 14.74 -8.17
N ARG A 52 3.10 15.71 -8.50
CA ARG A 52 1.80 15.48 -9.15
C ARG A 52 1.84 16.11 -10.53
N ASN A 53 1.47 15.34 -11.56
CA ASN A 53 1.33 15.88 -12.91
C ASN A 53 0.01 16.68 -13.03
N GLY A 54 -0.02 17.89 -12.45
CA GLY A 54 -1.20 18.76 -12.35
C GLY A 54 -2.03 18.58 -11.06
N ARG A 55 -3.08 19.40 -10.90
CA ARG A 55 -3.87 19.52 -9.64
C ARG A 55 -4.64 18.25 -9.25
N ARG A 56 -5.00 17.40 -10.22
CA ARG A 56 -5.57 16.03 -10.04
C ARG A 56 -4.67 14.97 -10.68
N GLY A 57 -3.39 15.30 -10.83
CA GLY A 57 -2.43 14.54 -11.61
C GLY A 57 -2.14 13.15 -11.08
N ARG A 58 -1.56 12.32 -11.95
CA ARG A 58 -0.92 11.08 -11.51
C ARG A 58 0.21 11.44 -10.54
N ILE A 59 0.34 10.63 -9.49
CA ILE A 59 1.45 10.72 -8.55
C ILE A 59 2.67 10.12 -9.23
N ILE A 60 3.73 10.90 -9.28
CA ILE A 60 5.01 10.57 -9.87
C ILE A 60 6.08 10.76 -8.79
N THR A 61 7.03 9.84 -8.69
CA THR A 61 8.14 9.94 -7.73
C THR A 61 9.47 9.89 -8.48
N ASN A 62 10.37 10.83 -8.19
CA ASN A 62 11.75 10.82 -8.67
C ASN A 62 12.64 9.89 -7.83
N ARG A 63 13.93 9.78 -8.17
CA ARG A 63 14.85 8.88 -7.46
C ARG A 63 15.04 9.25 -5.98
N GLU A 64 15.18 10.53 -5.68
CA GLU A 64 15.38 11.04 -4.31
C GLU A 64 14.15 10.80 -3.42
N GLN A 65 12.95 11.06 -3.95
CA GLN A 65 11.69 10.77 -3.28
C GLN A 65 11.54 9.28 -3.00
N ARG A 66 11.91 8.41 -3.94
CA ARG A 66 11.91 6.96 -3.70
C ARG A 66 12.84 6.57 -2.55
N ALA A 67 14.03 7.17 -2.47
CA ALA A 67 14.96 6.95 -1.36
C ALA A 67 14.38 7.44 -0.02
N ALA A 68 13.78 8.63 0.02
CA ALA A 68 13.11 9.15 1.21
C ALA A 68 11.94 8.26 1.67
N ILE A 69 11.10 7.81 0.73
CA ILE A 69 10.00 6.87 1.02
C ILE A 69 10.55 5.55 1.56
N HIS A 70 11.67 5.05 1.02
CA HIS A 70 12.33 3.84 1.53
C HIS A 70 12.80 4.01 2.97
N VAL A 71 13.40 5.16 3.31
CA VAL A 71 13.83 5.48 4.67
C VAL A 71 12.63 5.53 5.61
N ILE A 72 11.56 6.24 5.25
CA ILE A 72 10.35 6.35 6.08
C ILE A 72 9.70 4.98 6.29
N ARG A 73 9.64 4.16 5.24
CA ARG A 73 9.14 2.79 5.36
C ARG A 73 9.97 1.99 6.36
N SER A 74 11.30 2.06 6.24
CA SER A 74 12.24 1.33 7.08
C SER A 74 12.22 1.83 8.53
N ALA A 75 11.97 3.13 8.74
CA ALA A 75 11.84 3.76 10.05
C ALA A 75 10.47 3.48 10.72
N GLY A 76 9.41 3.31 9.94
CA GLY A 76 8.03 3.15 10.40
C GLY A 76 7.54 1.70 10.47
N ASP A 77 8.40 0.71 10.34
CA ASP A 77 8.02 -0.70 10.31
C ASP A 77 8.21 -1.39 11.68
N PRO A 78 7.16 -1.48 12.53
CA PRO A 78 7.15 -2.44 13.61
C PRO A 78 6.86 -3.86 13.10
N ARG A 79 6.76 -4.10 11.78
CA ARG A 79 6.42 -5.39 11.11
C ARG A 79 7.45 -5.92 10.09
N THR A 80 8.74 -5.65 10.29
CA THR A 80 9.68 -6.68 10.81
C THR A 80 9.15 -7.43 12.06
N GLY A 81 8.36 -6.81 12.94
CA GLY A 81 7.48 -7.45 13.94
C GLY A 81 5.99 -7.64 13.57
N GLY A 82 5.67 -8.30 12.44
CA GLY A 82 4.51 -9.20 12.38
C GLY A 82 3.54 -9.14 11.19
N SER A 83 2.94 -10.27 10.92
CA SER A 83 1.53 -10.28 10.56
C SER A 83 0.75 -10.08 11.85
N VAL A 84 -0.24 -9.18 11.94
CA VAL A 84 -1.28 -9.39 12.96
C VAL A 84 -2.20 -10.43 12.34
N PRO A 85 -2.22 -11.67 12.87
CA PRO A 85 -3.08 -12.71 12.32
C PRO A 85 -4.51 -12.19 12.40
N ARG A 86 -5.17 -12.22 11.26
CA ARG A 86 -6.58 -11.85 11.09
C ARG A 86 -7.36 -12.70 12.09
N ARG A 87 -7.67 -12.16 13.27
CA ARG A 87 -8.47 -12.84 14.29
C ARG A 87 -9.82 -13.11 13.63
N ARG A 88 -10.03 -14.36 13.20
CA ARG A 88 -11.35 -14.86 12.80
C ARG A 88 -12.20 -14.76 14.06
N SER A 89 -13.15 -13.83 14.09
CA SER A 89 -14.15 -13.80 15.16
C SER A 89 -14.76 -15.19 15.28
N PRO A 90 -14.75 -15.84 16.47
CA PRO A 90 -15.47 -17.07 16.65
C PRO A 90 -16.95 -16.78 16.38
N ARG A 91 -17.52 -17.50 15.42
CA ARG A 91 -18.97 -17.48 15.20
C ARG A 91 -19.62 -17.88 16.51
N HIS A 92 -20.49 -17.01 17.00
CA HIS A 92 -21.34 -17.24 18.16
C HIS A 92 -22.19 -18.49 17.89
N SER A 93 -21.75 -19.66 18.34
CA SER A 93 -22.57 -20.86 18.37
C SER A 93 -23.59 -20.66 19.50
N THR A 94 -24.82 -20.34 19.12
CA THR A 94 -25.98 -20.35 20.02
C THR A 94 -26.15 -21.77 20.56
N VAL A 95 -25.77 -21.98 21.82
CA VAL A 95 -26.10 -23.19 22.57
C VAL A 95 -27.62 -23.16 22.78
N LYS A 96 -28.33 -24.09 22.15
CA LYS A 96 -29.76 -24.30 22.36
C LYS A 96 -29.92 -25.14 23.62
N THR A 97 -30.18 -24.51 24.75
CA THR A 97 -30.66 -25.17 25.97
C THR A 97 -32.13 -25.52 25.79
N PRO A 98 -32.56 -26.80 25.89
CA PRO A 98 -33.94 -27.09 26.27
C PRO A 98 -34.03 -27.13 27.79
N ALA A 99 -34.96 -26.34 28.34
CA ALA A 99 -35.36 -26.33 29.74
C ALA A 99 -36.72 -27.05 29.90
N PRO A 100 -37.18 -27.22 31.14
CA PRO A 100 -37.12 -28.45 31.95
C PRO A 100 -38.06 -29.58 31.50
#